data_AF-A0A1Q6DK13-F1
#
_entry.id   AF-A0A1Q6DK13-F1
#
_cell.length_a   1.000
_cell.length_b   1.000
_cell.length_c   1.000
_cell.angle_alpha   90.00
_cell.angle_beta   90.00
_cell.angle_gamma   90.00
#
_symmetry.space_group_name_H-M   'P 1'
#
loop_
_entity.id
_entity.type
_entity.pdbx_description
1 polymer ?
#
loop_
_entity_poly.entity_id
_entity_poly.type
_entity_poly.pdbx_seq_one_letter_code
_entity_poly.pdbx_strand_id
1 'polypeptide(L)' 'MKKVKALTIILLFTFCTLAAGCGGGGAEVRTTSTTMGQELTDLQQAKEKGLVSEEEFEKAKKRILERN' A
#
# COMPACT_ATOMS: atom_id res chain seq x y z
N MET A 1 21.52 7.12 -47.88
CA MET A 1 20.40 7.66 -47.07
C MET A 1 19.43 6.62 -46.49
N LYS A 2 19.29 5.42 -47.08
CA LYS A 2 18.35 4.40 -46.57
C LYS A 2 18.79 3.76 -45.24
N LYS A 3 20.11 3.55 -45.06
CA LYS A 3 20.70 2.96 -43.85
C LYS A 3 20.66 3.88 -42.62
N VAL A 4 20.75 5.19 -42.81
CA VAL A 4 20.67 6.20 -41.72
C VAL A 4 19.23 6.35 -41.22
N LYS A 5 18.25 6.33 -42.12
CA LYS A 5 16.82 6.30 -41.75
C LYS A 5 16.44 5.01 -41.01
N ALA A 6 16.99 3.86 -41.43
CA ALA A 6 16.78 2.58 -40.75
C ALA A 6 17.39 2.55 -39.33
N LEU A 7 18.60 3.10 -39.14
CA LEU A 7 19.23 3.22 -37.82
C LEU A 7 18.46 4.11 -36.85
N THR A 8 17.83 5.18 -37.37
CA THR A 8 17.03 6.12 -36.55
C THR A 8 15.73 5.48 -36.04
N ILE A 9 15.11 4.61 -36.85
CA ILE A 9 13.87 3.91 -36.50
C ILE A 9 14.12 2.82 -35.43
N ILE A 10 15.25 2.12 -35.51
CA ILE A 10 15.63 1.09 -34.53
C ILE A 10 15.95 1.73 -33.17
N LEU A 11 16.61 2.88 -33.14
CA LEU A 11 16.91 3.63 -31.91
C LEU A 11 15.62 4.07 -31.20
N LEU A 12 14.60 4.50 -31.94
CA LEU A 12 13.31 4.93 -31.38
C LEU A 12 12.53 3.76 -30.75
N PHE A 13 12.57 2.57 -31.38
CA PHE A 13 11.85 1.39 -30.89
C PHE A 13 12.46 0.80 -29.61
N THR A 14 13.77 0.99 -29.40
CA THR A 14 14.49 0.47 -28.22
C THR A 14 14.13 1.23 -26.94
N PHE A 15 13.60 2.46 -27.04
CA PHE A 15 13.20 3.26 -25.88
C PHE A 15 11.83 2.83 -25.30
N CYS A 16 10.96 2.22 -26.11
CA CYS A 16 9.63 1.79 -25.66
C CYS A 16 9.64 0.49 -24.83
N THR A 17 10.68 -0.34 -24.94
CA THR A 17 10.72 -1.62 -24.20
C THR A 17 11.20 -1.45 -22.75
N LEU A 18 11.80 -0.32 -22.38
CA LEU A 18 12.20 -0.03 -21.00
C LEU A 18 11.01 0.32 -20.08
N ALA A 19 9.89 0.78 -20.66
CA ALA A 19 8.68 1.12 -19.88
C ALA A 19 7.77 -0.07 -19.57
N ALA A 20 8.01 -1.24 -20.19
CA ALA A 20 7.23 -2.46 -19.97
C ALA A 20 7.71 -3.30 -18.76
N GLY A 21 8.72 -2.81 -18.01
CA GLY A 21 9.34 -3.50 -16.88
C GLY A 21 8.78 -3.16 -15.50
N CYS A 22 7.68 -2.40 -15.38
CA CYS A 22 7.01 -2.19 -14.10
C CYS A 22 5.87 -3.21 -13.90
N GLY A 23 6.19 -4.48 -14.10
CA GLY A 23 5.29 -5.60 -13.88
C GLY A 23 6.00 -6.71 -13.14
N GLY A 24 5.51 -7.05 -11.95
CA GLY A 24 5.81 -8.33 -11.32
C GLY A 24 6.49 -8.23 -9.96
N GLY A 25 5.66 -8.10 -8.93
CA GLY A 25 6.06 -8.39 -7.56
C GLY A 25 4.83 -8.28 -6.69
N GLY A 26 4.12 -9.40 -6.50
CA GLY A 26 2.94 -9.51 -5.63
C GLY A 26 3.30 -9.35 -4.15
N ALA A 27 3.92 -8.23 -3.81
CA ALA A 27 4.00 -7.77 -2.44
C ALA A 27 2.59 -7.35 -2.04
N GLU A 28 1.95 -8.13 -1.18
CA GLU A 28 0.84 -7.64 -0.37
C GLU A 28 1.41 -6.53 0.50
N VAL A 29 1.39 -5.30 -0.02
CA VAL A 29 1.79 -4.11 0.72
C VAL A 29 0.72 -3.91 1.78
N ARG A 30 0.91 -4.54 2.94
CA ARG A 30 0.17 -4.22 4.17
C ARG A 30 0.64 -2.85 4.66
N THR A 31 0.22 -1.81 3.96
CA THR A 31 0.37 -0.44 4.41
C THR A 31 -0.63 -0.23 5.54
N THR A 32 -0.22 -0.55 6.76
CA THR A 32 -0.90 -0.02 7.94
C THR A 32 -0.63 1.47 7.94
N SER A 33 -1.58 2.25 7.40
CA SER A 33 -1.46 3.71 7.27
C SER A 33 -1.52 4.41 8.64
N THR A 34 -1.87 3.65 9.67
CA THR A 34 -2.01 4.07 11.07
C THR A 34 -1.02 3.30 11.94
N THR A 35 -0.43 4.01 12.89
CA THR A 35 0.35 3.39 13.96
C THR A 35 -0.58 2.68 14.95
N MET A 36 -0.05 1.67 15.65
CA MET A 36 -0.79 0.97 16.72
C MET A 36 -1.33 1.96 17.78
N GLY A 37 -0.56 3.01 18.10
CA GLY A 37 -1.00 4.06 19.04
C GLY A 37 -2.21 4.86 18.55
N GLN A 38 -2.29 5.15 17.24
CA GLN A 38 -3.44 5.83 16.65
C GLN A 38 -4.69 4.95 16.72
N GLU A 39 -4.57 3.67 16.37
CA GLU A 39 -5.71 2.73 16.43
C GLU A 39 -6.25 2.59 17.86
N LEU A 40 -5.37 2.52 18.87
CA LEU A 40 -5.80 2.49 20.28
C LEU A 40 -6.48 3.78 20.72
N THR A 41 -5.99 4.93 20.25
CA THR A 41 -6.55 6.25 20.57
C THR A 41 -7.93 6.42 19.95
N ASP A 42 -8.11 5.99 18.71
CA ASP A 42 -9.40 6.05 18.02
C ASP A 42 -10.42 5.10 18.65
N LEU A 43 -9.98 3.90 19.04
CA LEU A 43 -10.81 2.93 19.75
C LEU A 43 -11.27 3.45 21.12
N GLN A 44 -10.39 4.13 21.87
CA GLN A 44 -10.72 4.77 23.14
C GLN A 44 -11.77 5.88 22.95
N GLN A 45 -11.59 6.74 21.95
CA GLN A 45 -12.58 7.78 21.63
C GLN A 45 -13.93 7.19 21.20
N ALA A 46 -13.94 6.07 20.46
CA ALA A 46 -15.18 5.41 20.06
C ALA A 46 -15.96 4.91 21.28
N LYS A 47 -15.27 4.33 22.28
CA LYS A 47 -15.87 3.90 23.55
C LYS A 47 -16.44 5.09 24.34
N GLU A 48 -15.68 6.19 24.46
CA GLU A 48 -16.13 7.40 25.16
C GLU A 48 -17.36 8.04 24.52
N LYS A 49 -17.46 7.96 23.19
CA LYS A 49 -18.64 8.42 22.43
C LYS A 49 -19.81 7.44 22.47
N GLY A 50 -19.66 6.29 23.15
CA GLY A 50 -20.67 5.24 23.20
C GLY A 50 -20.92 4.56 21.85
N LEU A 51 -19.97 4.67 20.90
CA LEU A 51 -20.07 4.05 19.57
C LEU A 51 -19.74 2.56 19.59
N VAL A 52 -19.03 2.11 20.63
CA VAL A 52 -18.72 0.70 20.90
C VAL A 52 -19.00 0.39 22.36
N SER A 53 -19.44 -0.83 22.63
CA SER A 53 -19.61 -1.34 23.98
C SER A 53 -18.26 -1.67 24.65
N GLU A 54 -18.28 -1.87 25.96
CA GLU A 54 -17.09 -2.29 26.72
C GLU A 54 -16.48 -3.60 26.20
N GLU A 55 -17.33 -4.57 25.84
CA GLU A 55 -16.91 -5.86 25.34
C GLU A 55 -16.24 -5.73 23.96
N GLU A 56 -16.82 -4.93 23.07
CA GLU A 56 -16.26 -4.65 21.75
C GLU A 56 -14.92 -3.89 21.84
N PHE A 57 -14.83 -2.94 22.77
CA PHE A 57 -13.61 -2.22 23.07
C PHE A 57 -12.48 -3.16 23.48
N GLU A 58 -12.70 -4.01 24.51
CA GLU A 58 -11.65 -4.91 25.00
C GLU A 58 -11.24 -5.94 23.94
N LYS A 59 -12.21 -6.46 23.17
CA LYS A 59 -11.92 -7.37 22.06
C LYS A 59 -11.09 -6.71 20.95
N ALA A 60 -11.43 -5.50 20.56
CA ALA A 60 -10.69 -4.76 19.53
C ALA A 60 -9.29 -4.35 20.02
N LYS A 61 -9.18 -3.88 21.27
CA LYS A 61 -7.91 -3.52 21.92
C LYS A 61 -6.96 -4.71 21.95
N LYS A 62 -7.46 -5.88 22.35
CA LYS A 62 -6.66 -7.12 22.35
C LYS A 62 -6.16 -7.48 20.95
N ARG A 63 -7.01 -7.39 19.93
CA ARG A 63 -6.61 -7.63 18.53
C ARG A 63 -5.53 -6.67 18.03
N ILE A 64 -5.62 -5.39 18.42
CA ILE A 64 -4.62 -4.37 18.04
C ILE A 64 -3.27 -4.68 18.70
N LEU A 65 -3.28 -5.10 19.96
CA LEU A 65 -2.07 -5.46 20.71
C LEU A 65 -1.43 -6.76 20.22
N GLU A 66 -2.22 -7.78 19.87
CA GLU A 66 -1.73 -9.09 19.39
C GLU A 66 -1.12 -9.06 17.98
N ARG A 67 -1.29 -7.96 17.24
CA ARG A 67 -0.70 -7.80 15.90
C ARG A 67 0.81 -7.53 15.93
N ASN A 68 1.37 -7.17 17.09
CA ASN A 68 2.80 -6.93 17.34
C ASN A 68 3.35 -7.93 18.36
#